data_AF-A0AAD5BGS8-F1
#
_entry.id   AF-A0AAD5BGS8-F1
#
_cell.length_a   1.000
_cell.length_b   1.000
_cell.length_c   1.000
_cell.angle_alpha   90.00
_cell.angle_beta   90.00
_cell.angle_gamma   90.00
#
_symmetry.space_group_name_H-M   'P 1'
#
loop_
_entity.id
_entity.type
_entity.pdbx_description
1 polymer ?
#
loop_
_entity_poly.entity_id
_entity_poly.type
_entity_poly.pdbx_seq_one_letter_code
_entity_poly.pdbx_strand_id
1 'polypeptide(L)'
;MFTAHFTKRPHSLLSAIAHSQKRTFVFTTLATTLFGSVLWSKNNVLASKMENNELHYDDPNKKFNLDKQPTFQRSEPDYPGHVPLYNFEKALMFLGSSIGSFFHPERNEFIVALGESTAIEPVLKSLQRTMLSNKTGREILRERPRITSTSLDLDYLRSLPDNTIGKQYIIWLDREGVSPDTRVPVKYIDNEELAYIFQRYRECHDFYHAITGLPIIIEGEISVKVLEYLNIGIPMSGLGALFAPLRLKTSQRKRLREIYYPWALQNGLFSKPLINVYWEKILDKDIGEFRKEMGIQPPPDLRNMRKEYFAMKKKEKEKEMKLESQGSKTNLDHLVTFGEQEDPYFEEIPEQDLHFYQRKGAKRRRKLPSFIPDHDLKILNKMKKRAYRLDLQLSLCGLRVGWAGVIGLIPGIGDVIALLFALQLVKLARQVEGGLPASLEAQMMANVSFDFGIGLIPVVGDFINVMYKCNSRNFVLLEKHLIKKYGNKAGVKSVPATSTIDHKTAKTQHKGTYTAGGAVSDPANKV
;
A
#
# COMPACT_ATOMS: atom_id res chain seq x y z
N MET A 1 52.91 -27.15 -55.44
CA MET A 1 53.94 -26.33 -54.75
C MET A 1 53.72 -26.54 -53.24
N PHE A 2 54.15 -27.65 -52.59
CA PHE A 2 55.53 -28.04 -52.18
C PHE A 2 56.28 -26.88 -51.52
N THR A 3 56.84 -26.88 -50.29
CA THR A 3 57.03 -27.85 -49.16
C THR A 3 57.70 -27.04 -48.03
N ALA A 4 57.33 -27.14 -46.75
CA ALA A 4 57.91 -27.98 -45.67
C ALA A 4 59.28 -27.56 -45.04
N HIS A 5 59.34 -27.76 -43.72
CA HIS A 5 60.47 -28.14 -42.84
C HIS A 5 61.24 -27.13 -41.96
N PHE A 6 60.98 -27.26 -40.64
CA PHE A 6 61.93 -27.61 -39.56
C PHE A 6 63.44 -27.57 -39.89
N THR A 7 64.27 -26.94 -39.04
CA THR A 7 65.17 -27.64 -38.08
C THR A 7 66.15 -26.70 -37.34
N LYS A 8 66.30 -26.99 -36.03
CA LYS A 8 67.50 -27.04 -35.17
C LYS A 8 68.45 -25.83 -34.97
N ARG A 9 68.69 -25.57 -33.67
CA ARG A 9 69.88 -24.90 -33.08
C ARG A 9 71.20 -25.55 -33.51
N PRO A 10 72.33 -24.84 -33.32
CA PRO A 10 73.28 -25.32 -32.30
C PRO A 10 73.91 -24.24 -31.40
N HIS A 11 74.42 -24.73 -30.26
CA HIS A 11 75.41 -24.21 -29.31
C HIS A 11 76.66 -23.57 -29.99
N SER A 12 77.56 -22.77 -29.42
CA SER A 12 77.89 -22.26 -28.07
C SER A 12 79.11 -21.30 -28.20
N LEU A 13 79.23 -20.35 -27.27
CA LEU A 13 80.45 -19.84 -26.59
C LEU A 13 81.67 -19.37 -27.43
N LEU A 14 82.06 -18.09 -27.28
CA LEU A 14 83.30 -17.64 -26.61
C LEU A 14 83.62 -16.14 -26.80
N SER A 15 84.23 -15.57 -25.75
CA SER A 15 85.13 -14.38 -25.68
C SER A 15 84.58 -13.01 -26.09
N ALA A 16 84.41 -12.02 -25.20
CA ALA A 16 85.35 -11.35 -24.28
C ALA A 16 86.30 -10.32 -24.95
N ILE A 17 86.04 -9.03 -24.71
CA ILE A 17 87.00 -7.93 -24.59
C ILE A 17 86.39 -6.96 -23.54
N ALA A 18 86.72 -7.02 -22.26
CA ALA A 18 87.96 -6.60 -21.58
C ALA A 18 88.23 -5.08 -21.67
N HIS A 19 88.07 -4.37 -20.55
CA HIS A 19 88.98 -3.30 -20.17
C HIS A 19 89.39 -3.48 -18.70
N SER A 20 90.71 -3.52 -18.52
CA SER A 20 91.45 -3.79 -17.31
C SER A 20 91.88 -2.47 -16.69
N GLN A 21 91.87 -2.37 -15.35
CA GLN A 21 92.99 -1.73 -14.64
C GLN A 21 93.15 -2.27 -13.22
N LYS A 22 94.42 -2.33 -12.80
CA LYS A 22 94.99 -3.19 -11.75
C LYS A 22 95.27 -2.41 -10.45
N ARG A 23 95.03 -3.11 -9.32
CA ARG A 23 95.79 -3.17 -8.03
C ARG A 23 95.80 -1.88 -7.17
N THR A 24 95.57 -1.88 -5.85
CA THR A 24 96.28 -2.60 -4.75
C THR A 24 95.46 -2.41 -3.44
N PHE A 25 94.77 -3.42 -2.89
CA PHE A 25 95.14 -4.35 -1.80
C PHE A 25 95.51 -3.76 -0.41
N VAL A 26 94.65 -4.11 0.57
CA VAL A 26 94.96 -4.61 1.92
C VAL A 26 95.50 -3.61 2.93
N PHE A 27 94.58 -3.01 3.70
CA PHE A 27 94.78 -2.70 5.14
C PHE A 27 93.47 -2.38 5.91
N THR A 28 92.31 -2.29 5.23
CA THR A 28 91.02 -1.94 5.86
C THR A 28 90.18 -3.14 6.37
N THR A 29 90.52 -4.36 5.99
CA THR A 29 89.64 -5.55 6.20
C THR A 29 89.79 -6.22 7.56
N LEU A 30 90.81 -5.90 8.36
CA LEU A 30 91.09 -6.59 9.62
C LEU A 30 90.47 -5.89 10.85
N ALA A 31 90.14 -4.61 10.74
CA ALA A 31 89.46 -3.87 11.81
C ALA A 31 87.92 -4.10 11.82
N THR A 32 87.33 -4.42 10.67
CA THR A 32 85.90 -4.73 10.54
C THR A 32 85.53 -6.14 10.98
N THR A 33 86.45 -7.11 10.87
CA THR A 33 86.18 -8.50 11.27
C THR A 33 86.17 -8.71 12.79
N LEU A 34 86.96 -7.94 13.55
CA LEU A 34 86.98 -8.06 15.01
C LEU A 34 85.80 -7.37 15.71
N PHE A 35 85.25 -6.28 15.14
CA PHE A 35 84.01 -5.65 15.66
C PHE A 35 82.73 -6.32 15.15
N GLY A 36 82.76 -6.98 13.98
CA GLY A 36 81.63 -7.71 13.44
C GLY A 36 81.22 -8.95 14.24
N SER A 37 82.17 -9.63 14.89
CA SER A 37 81.92 -10.89 15.61
C SER A 37 81.12 -10.72 16.91
N VAL A 38 81.23 -9.58 17.59
CA VAL A 38 80.48 -9.30 18.84
C VAL A 38 79.02 -8.93 18.56
N LEU A 39 78.75 -8.22 17.45
CA LEU A 39 77.39 -7.91 16.99
C LEU A 39 76.68 -9.13 16.39
N TRP A 40 77.43 -10.11 15.86
CA TRP A 40 76.87 -11.32 15.27
C TRP A 40 76.38 -12.34 16.31
N SER A 41 76.97 -12.38 17.51
CA SER A 41 76.57 -13.28 18.60
C SER A 41 75.11 -13.06 19.06
N LYS A 42 74.67 -11.80 19.24
CA LYS A 42 73.28 -11.49 19.62
C LYS A 42 72.28 -11.84 18.52
N ASN A 43 72.67 -11.68 17.26
CA ASN A 43 71.84 -12.05 16.11
C ASN A 43 71.74 -13.57 15.95
N ASN A 44 72.78 -14.33 16.30
CA ASN A 44 72.71 -15.80 16.30
C ASN A 44 71.78 -16.34 17.39
N VAL A 45 71.67 -15.66 18.54
CA VAL A 45 70.69 -16.01 19.59
C VAL A 45 69.25 -15.68 19.14
N LEU A 46 69.06 -14.60 18.37
CA LEU A 46 67.76 -14.26 17.81
C LEU A 46 67.37 -15.22 16.69
N ALA A 47 68.33 -15.57 15.82
CA ALA A 47 68.17 -16.52 14.74
C ALA A 47 67.89 -17.93 15.27
N SER A 48 68.57 -18.38 16.33
CA SER A 48 68.28 -19.67 16.96
C SER A 48 66.92 -19.69 17.68
N LYS A 49 66.49 -18.56 18.25
CA LYS A 49 65.11 -18.40 18.77
C LYS A 49 64.05 -18.38 17.67
N MET A 50 64.37 -17.86 16.48
CA MET A 50 63.51 -17.96 15.29
C MET A 50 63.45 -19.41 14.79
N GLU A 51 64.57 -20.12 14.78
CA GLU A 51 64.67 -21.51 14.32
C GLU A 51 63.96 -22.49 15.28
N ASN A 52 64.03 -22.22 16.59
CA ASN A 52 63.33 -23.00 17.62
C ASN A 52 61.86 -22.59 17.82
N ASN A 53 61.31 -21.66 17.04
CA ASN A 53 59.92 -21.16 17.17
C ASN A 53 59.54 -20.63 18.57
N GLU A 54 60.51 -20.18 19.38
CA GLU A 54 60.28 -19.62 20.72
C GLU A 54 59.98 -18.12 20.69
N LEU A 55 59.88 -17.53 19.50
CA LEU A 55 59.55 -16.12 19.30
C LEU A 55 58.04 -15.90 19.39
N HIS A 56 57.55 -15.73 20.61
CA HIS A 56 56.21 -15.20 20.84
C HIS A 56 56.19 -13.70 20.53
N TYR A 57 55.79 -13.35 19.29
CA TYR A 57 55.33 -12.00 19.00
C TYR A 57 53.92 -11.84 19.57
N ASP A 58 53.81 -11.21 20.73
CA ASP A 58 52.53 -10.78 21.27
C ASP A 58 52.07 -9.55 20.49
N ASP A 59 51.23 -9.76 19.47
CA ASP A 59 50.60 -8.67 18.72
C ASP A 59 49.79 -7.81 19.69
N PRO A 60 50.18 -6.54 19.97
CA PRO A 60 49.44 -5.65 20.85
C PRO A 60 48.04 -5.35 20.30
N ASN A 61 47.84 -5.57 18.99
CA ASN A 61 46.57 -5.41 18.32
C ASN A 61 45.72 -6.68 18.30
N LYS A 62 46.17 -7.81 18.85
CA LYS A 62 45.38 -9.06 18.89
C LYS A 62 44.02 -8.90 19.58
N LYS A 63 43.91 -7.97 20.55
CA LYS A 63 42.63 -7.62 21.20
C LYS A 63 41.70 -6.78 20.32
N PHE A 64 42.25 -6.07 19.32
CA PHE A 64 41.52 -5.24 18.35
C PHE A 64 41.26 -5.98 17.02
N ASN A 65 42.13 -6.93 16.66
CA ASN A 65 42.02 -7.89 15.56
C ASN A 65 41.30 -9.18 15.97
N LEU A 66 40.49 -9.13 17.03
CA LEU A 66 39.44 -10.13 17.18
C LEU A 66 38.50 -9.90 16.00
N ASP A 67 38.39 -10.88 15.09
CA ASP A 67 37.32 -10.95 14.12
C ASP A 67 36.02 -10.74 14.89
N LYS A 68 35.51 -9.50 14.87
CA LYS A 68 34.18 -9.21 15.37
C LYS A 68 33.27 -9.89 14.39
N GLN A 69 32.94 -11.14 14.69
CA GLN A 69 31.84 -11.84 14.03
C GLN A 69 30.70 -10.83 14.00
N PRO A 70 30.15 -10.52 12.80
CA PRO A 70 29.12 -9.51 12.70
C PRO A 70 28.04 -9.86 13.71
N THR A 71 27.56 -8.88 14.48
CA THR A 71 26.56 -9.09 15.54
C THR A 71 25.27 -9.72 15.02
N PHE A 72 25.12 -9.78 13.69
CA PHE A 72 24.02 -10.41 12.98
C PHE A 72 24.57 -11.18 11.78
N GLN A 73 24.69 -12.50 11.92
CA GLN A 73 25.01 -13.41 10.83
C GLN A 73 23.73 -14.09 10.36
N ARG A 74 23.32 -13.80 9.13
CA ARG A 74 22.14 -14.37 8.50
C ARG A 74 22.37 -15.87 8.25
N SER A 75 21.33 -16.69 8.45
CA SER A 75 21.38 -18.13 8.16
C SER A 75 21.72 -18.40 6.70
N GLU A 76 22.24 -19.59 6.42
CA GLU A 76 22.47 -20.01 5.03
C GLU A 76 21.14 -20.26 4.30
N PRO A 77 21.06 -20.01 2.98
CA PRO A 77 19.88 -20.33 2.19
C PRO A 77 19.55 -21.83 2.18
N ASP A 78 18.37 -22.20 2.68
CA ASP A 78 17.81 -23.57 2.53
C ASP A 78 17.76 -24.13 1.10
N TYR A 79 17.66 -23.29 0.07
CA TYR A 79 17.61 -23.68 -1.34
C TYR A 79 18.09 -22.53 -2.26
N PRO A 80 18.42 -22.79 -3.54
CA PRO A 80 18.88 -21.76 -4.46
C PRO A 80 17.89 -20.59 -4.60
N GLY A 81 18.36 -19.36 -4.33
CA GLY A 81 17.54 -18.15 -4.39
C GLY A 81 16.74 -17.84 -3.12
N HIS A 82 16.78 -18.71 -2.09
CA HIS A 82 16.22 -18.43 -0.78
C HIS A 82 16.97 -17.29 -0.08
N VAL A 83 16.20 -16.36 0.50
CA VAL A 83 16.70 -15.25 1.30
C VAL A 83 16.14 -15.43 2.72
N PRO A 84 16.90 -16.06 3.63
CA PRO A 84 16.43 -16.30 4.99
C PRO A 84 16.25 -14.97 5.71
N LEU A 85 15.06 -14.75 6.26
CA LEU A 85 14.69 -13.55 7.00
C LEU A 85 14.37 -13.92 8.45
N TYR A 86 14.72 -13.04 9.38
CA TYR A 86 14.30 -13.18 10.77
C TYR A 86 12.82 -12.85 10.93
N ASN A 87 12.17 -13.37 11.97
CA ASN A 87 10.74 -13.14 12.22
C ASN A 87 10.36 -11.66 12.28
N PHE A 88 11.23 -10.80 12.85
CA PHE A 88 10.98 -9.36 12.87
C PHE A 88 11.13 -8.72 11.48
N GLU A 89 12.08 -9.19 10.64
CA GLU A 89 12.22 -8.72 9.25
C GLU A 89 11.01 -9.14 8.43
N LYS A 90 10.48 -10.35 8.64
CA LYS A 90 9.23 -10.83 8.03
C LYS A 90 8.03 -9.98 8.47
N ALA A 91 7.96 -9.61 9.76
CA ALA A 91 6.93 -8.71 10.27
C ALA A 91 7.03 -7.29 9.67
N LEU A 92 8.24 -6.75 9.55
CA LEU A 92 8.47 -5.47 8.88
C LEU A 92 8.15 -5.54 7.39
N MET A 93 8.49 -6.63 6.71
CA MET A 93 8.12 -6.89 5.33
C MET A 93 6.60 -6.95 5.19
N PHE A 94 5.89 -7.64 6.08
CA PHE A 94 4.43 -7.66 6.12
C PHE A 94 3.84 -6.26 6.25
N LEU A 95 4.29 -5.47 7.24
CA LEU A 95 3.78 -4.12 7.47
C LEU A 95 4.07 -3.20 6.30
N GLY A 96 5.33 -3.16 5.84
CA GLY A 96 5.78 -2.31 4.74
C GLY A 96 5.08 -2.66 3.42
N SER A 97 4.92 -3.95 3.12
CA SER A 97 4.24 -4.42 1.92
C SER A 97 2.71 -4.30 2.00
N SER A 98 2.11 -4.40 3.19
CA SER A 98 0.68 -4.13 3.39
C SER A 98 0.35 -2.67 3.10
N ILE A 99 1.14 -1.75 3.68
CA ILE A 99 1.00 -0.31 3.46
C ILE A 99 1.30 0.01 1.98
N GLY A 100 2.43 -0.50 1.47
CA GLY A 100 2.86 -0.30 0.10
C GLY A 100 1.85 -0.79 -0.92
N SER A 101 1.31 -1.99 -0.77
CA SER A 101 0.30 -2.55 -1.71
C SER A 101 -1.04 -1.82 -1.63
N PHE A 102 -1.43 -1.33 -0.45
CA PHE A 102 -2.64 -0.55 -0.31
C PHE A 102 -2.55 0.81 -0.99
N PHE A 103 -1.40 1.49 -0.94
CA PHE A 103 -1.20 2.80 -1.54
C PHE A 103 -0.73 2.74 -3.00
N HIS A 104 0.16 1.81 -3.31
CA HIS A 104 0.83 1.61 -4.60
C HIS A 104 0.61 0.18 -5.13
N PRO A 105 -0.65 -0.23 -5.42
CA PRO A 105 -0.95 -1.57 -5.93
C PRO A 105 -0.35 -1.83 -7.32
N GLU A 106 0.00 -0.78 -8.08
CA GLU A 106 0.68 -0.88 -9.37
C GLU A 106 2.10 -1.45 -9.25
N ARG A 107 2.69 -1.40 -8.04
CA ARG A 107 4.03 -1.93 -7.79
C ARG A 107 3.95 -3.38 -7.35
N ASN A 108 4.33 -4.27 -8.26
CA ASN A 108 4.29 -5.71 -8.04
C ASN A 108 5.13 -6.15 -6.82
N GLU A 109 6.23 -5.45 -6.51
CA GLU A 109 7.10 -5.73 -5.35
C GLU A 109 6.33 -5.83 -4.02
N PHE A 110 5.33 -4.96 -3.79
CA PHE A 110 4.56 -4.97 -2.56
C PHE A 110 3.56 -6.13 -2.53
N ILE A 111 2.94 -6.49 -3.65
CA ILE A 111 2.01 -7.62 -3.71
C ILE A 111 2.77 -8.95 -3.52
N VAL A 112 3.96 -9.06 -4.12
CA VAL A 112 4.84 -10.22 -3.96
C VAL A 112 5.30 -10.36 -2.51
N ALA A 113 5.83 -9.27 -1.92
CA ALA A 113 6.28 -9.27 -0.53
C ALA A 113 5.13 -9.52 0.46
N LEU A 114 3.94 -8.97 0.21
CA LEU A 114 2.75 -9.22 1.03
C LEU A 114 2.30 -10.68 0.92
N GLY A 115 2.32 -11.25 -0.28
CA GLY A 115 2.01 -12.65 -0.49
C GLY A 115 2.95 -13.56 0.30
N GLU A 116 4.27 -13.35 0.22
CA GLU A 116 5.25 -14.21 0.91
C GLU A 116 5.28 -13.99 2.42
N SER A 117 5.11 -12.75 2.90
CA SER A 117 5.08 -12.47 4.35
C SER A 117 3.84 -13.03 5.05
N THR A 118 2.73 -13.20 4.32
CA THR A 118 1.50 -13.81 4.85
C THR A 118 1.44 -15.33 4.61
N ALA A 119 2.32 -15.88 3.80
CA ALA A 119 2.48 -17.31 3.57
C ALA A 119 3.19 -17.98 4.76
N ILE A 120 2.61 -17.84 5.95
CA ILE A 120 3.18 -18.38 7.19
C ILE A 120 3.15 -19.91 7.19
N GLU A 121 4.13 -20.50 7.85
CA GLU A 121 4.37 -21.95 7.86
C GLU A 121 3.13 -22.80 8.23
N PRO A 122 2.29 -22.44 9.25
CA PRO A 122 1.10 -23.23 9.56
C PRO A 122 0.09 -23.31 8.41
N VAL A 123 -0.04 -22.23 7.63
CA VAL A 123 -0.95 -22.17 6.48
C VAL A 123 -0.42 -23.04 5.35
N LEU A 124 0.87 -22.91 5.02
CA LEU A 124 1.50 -23.71 3.97
C LEU A 124 1.54 -25.20 4.34
N LYS A 125 1.74 -25.54 5.62
CA LYS A 125 1.62 -26.93 6.11
C LYS A 125 0.20 -27.47 6.01
N SER A 126 -0.82 -26.64 6.23
CA SER A 126 -2.22 -27.02 6.00
C SER A 126 -2.46 -27.37 4.52
N LEU A 127 -1.97 -26.53 3.61
CA LEU A 127 -1.98 -26.77 2.17
C LEU A 127 -1.24 -28.05 1.77
N GLN A 128 -0.04 -28.25 2.30
CA GLN A 128 0.75 -29.45 2.09
C GLN A 128 -0.02 -30.72 2.52
N ARG A 129 -0.68 -30.71 3.69
CA ARG A 129 -1.52 -31.83 4.14
C ARG A 129 -2.69 -32.09 3.18
N THR A 130 -3.33 -31.04 2.67
CA THR A 130 -4.39 -31.14 1.66
C THR A 130 -3.88 -31.75 0.35
N MET A 131 -2.63 -31.49 -0.02
CA MET A 131 -2.00 -32.13 -1.19
C MET A 131 -1.63 -33.58 -0.92
N LEU A 132 -1.04 -33.87 0.24
CA LEU A 132 -0.62 -35.22 0.62
C LEU A 132 -1.80 -36.20 0.78
N SER A 133 -2.98 -35.72 1.16
CA SER A 133 -4.18 -36.55 1.26
C SER A 133 -4.72 -36.99 -0.11
N ASN A 134 -4.42 -36.26 -1.18
CA ASN A 134 -4.88 -36.53 -2.54
C ASN A 134 -3.82 -37.27 -3.38
N LYS A 135 -4.22 -38.23 -4.22
CA LYS A 135 -3.29 -38.96 -5.10
C LYS A 135 -2.57 -38.02 -6.06
N THR A 136 -3.32 -37.14 -6.73
CA THR A 136 -2.79 -36.14 -7.66
C THR A 136 -1.92 -35.11 -6.94
N GLY A 137 -2.32 -34.68 -5.75
CA GLY A 137 -1.51 -33.76 -4.93
C GLY A 137 -0.14 -34.36 -4.56
N ARG A 138 -0.07 -35.64 -4.17
CA ARG A 138 1.20 -36.35 -3.95
C ARG A 138 2.07 -36.45 -5.21
N GLU A 139 1.44 -36.63 -6.36
CA GLU A 139 2.13 -36.68 -7.66
C GLU A 139 2.75 -35.33 -8.02
N ILE A 140 1.99 -34.23 -7.83
CA ILE A 140 2.47 -32.86 -8.03
C ILE A 140 3.66 -32.53 -7.10
N LEU A 141 3.60 -32.92 -5.82
CA LEU A 141 4.70 -32.68 -4.88
C LEU A 141 5.97 -33.46 -5.25
N ARG A 142 5.82 -34.64 -5.88
CA ARG A 142 6.95 -35.46 -6.34
C ARG A 142 7.56 -34.91 -7.63
N GLU A 143 6.73 -34.64 -8.63
CA GLU A 143 7.18 -34.24 -9.98
C GLU A 143 7.62 -32.77 -10.03
N ARG A 144 7.15 -31.95 -9.08
CA ARG A 144 7.40 -30.51 -8.98
C ARG A 144 7.24 -29.71 -10.30
N PRO A 145 6.16 -29.94 -11.09
CA PRO A 145 5.97 -29.25 -12.36
C PRO A 145 5.78 -27.73 -12.20
N ARG A 146 6.24 -26.98 -13.21
CA ARG A 146 6.16 -25.51 -13.28
C ARG A 146 5.30 -25.08 -14.45
N ILE A 147 4.56 -23.99 -14.29
CA ILE A 147 3.75 -23.40 -15.35
C ILE A 147 4.50 -22.19 -15.90
N THR A 148 5.19 -22.40 -17.02
CA THR A 148 5.96 -21.38 -17.75
C THR A 148 5.73 -21.58 -19.25
N SER A 149 6.10 -20.60 -20.07
CA SER A 149 6.05 -20.76 -21.54
C SER A 149 6.96 -21.87 -22.06
N THR A 150 7.95 -22.28 -21.27
CA THR A 150 8.82 -23.40 -21.61
C THR A 150 8.18 -24.76 -21.35
N SER A 151 7.23 -24.85 -20.41
CA SER A 151 6.53 -26.09 -20.10
C SER A 151 5.16 -26.21 -20.76
N LEU A 152 4.56 -25.09 -21.15
CA LEU A 152 3.29 -25.02 -21.88
C LEU A 152 3.52 -24.63 -23.34
N ASP A 153 3.14 -25.52 -24.27
CA ASP A 153 3.12 -25.20 -25.70
C ASP A 153 1.91 -24.30 -26.02
N LEU A 154 2.12 -22.99 -26.04
CA LEU A 154 1.05 -22.01 -26.27
C LEU A 154 0.42 -22.13 -27.67
N ASP A 155 1.19 -22.56 -28.67
CA ASP A 155 0.68 -22.70 -30.04
C ASP A 155 -0.18 -23.95 -30.18
N TYR A 156 0.18 -25.04 -29.51
CA TYR A 156 -0.69 -26.18 -29.33
C TYR A 156 -2.00 -25.77 -28.65
N LEU A 157 -1.95 -25.02 -27.54
CA LEU A 157 -3.16 -24.59 -26.83
C LEU A 157 -4.05 -23.65 -27.68
N ARG A 158 -3.46 -22.86 -28.59
CA ARG A 158 -4.22 -22.09 -29.60
C ARG A 158 -4.93 -22.97 -30.61
N SER A 159 -4.39 -24.14 -30.94
CA SER A 159 -4.99 -25.07 -31.89
C SER A 159 -6.18 -25.86 -31.32
N LEU A 160 -6.29 -25.91 -29.98
CA LEU A 160 -7.34 -26.68 -29.32
C LEU A 160 -8.77 -26.14 -29.57
N PRO A 161 -9.80 -26.99 -29.47
CA PRO A 161 -11.20 -26.58 -29.55
C PRO A 161 -11.61 -25.59 -28.44
N ASP A 162 -12.54 -24.67 -28.74
CA ASP A 162 -12.98 -23.60 -27.82
C ASP A 162 -13.56 -24.09 -26.49
N ASN A 163 -14.00 -25.35 -26.40
CA ASN A 163 -14.55 -25.92 -25.18
C ASN A 163 -13.49 -26.54 -24.24
N THR A 164 -12.22 -26.57 -24.62
CA THR A 164 -11.16 -27.14 -23.76
C THR A 164 -10.62 -26.12 -22.75
N ILE A 165 -10.05 -26.61 -21.64
CA ILE A 165 -9.39 -25.77 -20.64
C ILE A 165 -8.22 -25.00 -21.24
N GLY A 166 -7.38 -25.66 -22.04
CA GLY A 166 -6.20 -25.08 -22.67
C GLY A 166 -6.54 -23.93 -23.61
N LYS A 167 -7.56 -24.10 -24.45
CA LYS A 167 -8.03 -23.05 -25.35
C LYS A 167 -8.61 -21.86 -24.60
N GLN A 168 -9.43 -22.12 -23.56
CA GLN A 168 -9.99 -21.06 -22.71
C GLN A 168 -8.92 -20.30 -21.94
N TYR A 169 -7.87 -20.98 -21.48
CA TYR A 169 -6.72 -20.36 -20.83
C TYR A 169 -6.01 -19.39 -21.78
N ILE A 170 -5.70 -19.81 -23.01
CA ILE A 170 -5.08 -18.93 -24.01
C ILE A 170 -5.99 -17.75 -24.39
N ILE A 171 -7.28 -18.00 -24.64
CA ILE A 171 -8.24 -16.92 -24.94
C ILE A 171 -8.24 -15.88 -23.82
N TRP A 172 -8.14 -16.33 -22.57
CA TRP A 172 -8.04 -15.43 -21.43
C TRP A 172 -6.71 -14.68 -21.40
N LEU A 173 -5.57 -15.37 -21.57
CA LEU A 173 -4.23 -14.74 -21.62
C LEU A 173 -4.16 -13.66 -22.70
N ASP A 174 -4.55 -13.99 -23.93
CA ASP A 174 -4.53 -13.08 -25.08
C ASP A 174 -5.48 -11.88 -24.86
N ARG A 175 -6.62 -12.10 -24.20
CA ARG A 175 -7.59 -11.03 -23.91
C ARG A 175 -7.14 -10.09 -22.81
N GLU A 176 -6.49 -10.59 -21.77
CA GLU A 176 -6.03 -9.79 -20.65
C GLU A 176 -4.60 -9.24 -20.87
N GLY A 177 -3.88 -9.73 -21.89
CA GLY A 177 -2.55 -9.25 -22.27
C GLY A 177 -1.46 -9.68 -21.30
N VAL A 178 -1.58 -10.88 -20.72
CA VAL A 178 -0.66 -11.42 -19.71
C VAL A 178 0.02 -12.71 -20.18
N SER A 179 1.15 -13.07 -19.56
CA SER A 179 1.93 -14.27 -19.88
C SER A 179 2.16 -15.15 -18.64
N PRO A 180 2.21 -16.49 -18.77
CA PRO A 180 2.55 -17.39 -17.67
C PRO A 180 3.90 -17.07 -17.02
N ASP A 181 4.84 -16.46 -17.74
CA ASP A 181 6.19 -16.16 -17.24
C ASP A 181 6.28 -14.91 -16.35
N THR A 182 5.16 -14.23 -16.11
CA THR A 182 5.15 -12.96 -15.35
C THR A 182 5.35 -13.16 -13.84
N ARG A 183 5.39 -14.41 -13.35
CA ARG A 183 5.42 -14.74 -11.92
C ARG A 183 6.84 -14.74 -11.36
N VAL A 184 7.07 -13.90 -10.35
CA VAL A 184 8.36 -13.79 -9.66
C VAL A 184 8.61 -15.03 -8.78
N PRO A 185 9.82 -15.63 -8.82
CA PRO A 185 10.21 -16.71 -7.91
C PRO A 185 10.09 -16.33 -6.44
N VAL A 186 9.57 -17.24 -5.62
CA VAL A 186 9.53 -17.16 -4.16
C VAL A 186 10.94 -17.12 -3.57
N LYS A 187 11.15 -16.26 -2.57
CA LYS A 187 12.46 -16.03 -1.94
C LYS A 187 12.44 -16.07 -0.41
N TYR A 188 11.30 -15.78 0.23
CA TYR A 188 11.27 -15.49 1.67
C TYR A 188 10.58 -16.58 2.52
N ILE A 189 10.24 -17.71 1.91
CA ILE A 189 9.64 -18.86 2.59
C ILE A 189 10.74 -19.85 2.97
N ASP A 190 10.87 -20.09 4.27
CA ASP A 190 11.77 -21.10 4.82
C ASP A 190 11.16 -22.47 4.53
N ASN A 191 11.98 -23.45 4.10
CA ASN A 191 11.58 -24.74 3.49
C ASN A 191 11.29 -24.70 1.98
N GLU A 192 12.06 -25.50 1.24
CA GLU A 192 11.99 -25.64 -0.21
C GLU A 192 10.63 -26.18 -0.71
N GLU A 193 10.06 -27.19 -0.05
CA GLU A 193 8.79 -27.78 -0.49
C GLU A 193 7.62 -26.80 -0.26
N LEU A 194 7.61 -26.09 0.87
CA LEU A 194 6.59 -25.07 1.13
C LEU A 194 6.72 -23.88 0.16
N ALA A 195 7.96 -23.48 -0.15
CA ALA A 195 8.23 -22.48 -1.18
C ALA A 195 7.72 -22.92 -2.56
N TYR A 196 7.92 -24.19 -2.92
CA TYR A 196 7.37 -24.78 -4.15
C TYR A 196 5.84 -24.76 -4.17
N ILE A 197 5.17 -25.16 -3.08
CA ILE A 197 3.69 -25.14 -2.99
C ILE A 197 3.16 -23.73 -3.22
N PHE A 198 3.75 -22.73 -2.57
CA PHE A 198 3.33 -21.34 -2.70
C PHE A 198 3.62 -20.77 -4.10
N GLN A 199 4.77 -21.14 -4.69
CA GLN A 199 5.11 -20.78 -6.05
C GLN A 199 4.15 -21.38 -7.07
N ARG A 200 3.81 -22.68 -6.94
CA ARG A 200 2.83 -23.33 -7.80
C ARG A 200 1.47 -22.67 -7.70
N TYR A 201 1.02 -22.32 -6.49
CA TYR A 201 -0.20 -21.54 -6.28
C TYR A 201 -0.19 -20.24 -7.10
N ARG A 202 0.91 -19.46 -7.02
CA ARG A 202 1.06 -18.21 -7.78
C ARG A 202 0.97 -18.41 -9.28
N GLU A 203 1.57 -19.48 -9.79
CA GLU A 203 1.58 -19.81 -11.21
C GLU A 203 0.23 -20.32 -11.71
N CYS A 204 -0.52 -21.02 -10.86
CA CYS A 204 -1.85 -21.53 -11.19
C CYS A 204 -2.95 -20.46 -11.11
N HIS A 205 -2.66 -19.28 -10.56
CA HIS A 205 -3.64 -18.20 -10.36
C HIS A 205 -4.39 -17.83 -11.65
N ASP A 206 -3.68 -17.76 -12.77
CA ASP A 206 -4.25 -17.39 -14.06
C ASP A 206 -5.25 -18.45 -14.57
N PHE A 207 -5.06 -19.72 -14.22
CA PHE A 207 -6.06 -20.76 -14.48
C PHE A 207 -7.35 -20.52 -13.70
N TYR A 208 -7.29 -19.98 -12.48
CA TYR A 208 -8.51 -19.68 -11.69
C TYR A 208 -9.35 -18.59 -12.37
N HIS A 209 -8.69 -17.61 -12.99
CA HIS A 209 -9.37 -16.65 -13.83
C HIS A 209 -9.94 -17.28 -15.11
N ALA A 210 -9.16 -18.11 -15.80
CA ALA A 210 -9.61 -18.77 -17.03
C ALA A 210 -10.83 -19.68 -16.79
N ILE A 211 -10.81 -20.52 -15.75
CA ILE A 211 -11.93 -21.42 -15.45
C ILE A 211 -13.17 -20.69 -14.96
N THR A 212 -13.05 -19.49 -14.40
CA THR A 212 -14.20 -18.69 -13.94
C THR A 212 -14.65 -17.67 -14.98
N GLY A 213 -13.82 -17.35 -15.98
CA GLY A 213 -14.07 -16.28 -16.95
C GLY A 213 -13.97 -14.87 -16.36
N LEU A 214 -13.51 -14.73 -15.11
CA LEU A 214 -13.38 -13.43 -14.45
C LEU A 214 -12.16 -12.68 -14.99
N PRO A 215 -12.31 -11.39 -15.38
CA PRO A 215 -11.19 -10.58 -15.86
C PRO A 215 -10.33 -10.03 -14.71
N ILE A 216 -9.13 -9.53 -15.01
CA ILE A 216 -8.22 -8.86 -14.05
C ILE A 216 -8.67 -7.45 -13.63
N ILE A 217 -9.92 -7.10 -13.94
CA ILE A 217 -10.56 -5.88 -13.44
C ILE A 217 -10.69 -6.03 -11.92
N ILE A 218 -10.53 -4.94 -11.16
CA ILE A 218 -10.57 -4.97 -9.68
C ILE A 218 -11.73 -5.81 -9.10
N GLU A 219 -12.94 -5.73 -9.66
CA GLU A 219 -14.09 -6.55 -9.20
C GLU A 219 -13.88 -8.05 -9.47
N GLY A 220 -13.34 -8.43 -10.63
CA GLY A 220 -13.03 -9.81 -10.98
C GLY A 220 -11.87 -10.35 -10.15
N GLU A 221 -10.81 -9.56 -9.99
CA GLU A 221 -9.65 -9.87 -9.13
C GLU A 221 -10.08 -10.15 -7.69
N ILE A 222 -10.86 -9.25 -7.09
CA ILE A 222 -11.37 -9.43 -5.73
C ILE A 222 -12.19 -10.72 -5.61
N SER A 223 -13.00 -11.04 -6.63
CA SER A 223 -13.87 -12.21 -6.62
C SER A 223 -13.05 -13.52 -6.67
N VAL A 224 -12.00 -13.56 -7.49
CA VAL A 224 -11.05 -14.68 -7.51
C VAL A 224 -10.28 -14.76 -6.19
N LYS A 225 -9.87 -13.64 -5.60
CA LYS A 225 -9.19 -13.62 -4.29
C LYS A 225 -10.06 -14.20 -3.16
N VAL A 226 -11.37 -13.94 -3.17
CA VAL A 226 -12.31 -14.60 -2.23
C VAL A 226 -12.34 -16.11 -2.47
N LEU A 227 -12.46 -16.54 -3.73
CA LEU A 227 -12.43 -17.95 -4.12
C LEU A 227 -11.14 -18.64 -3.64
N GLU A 228 -9.98 -18.03 -3.89
CA GLU A 228 -8.67 -18.54 -3.47
C GLU A 228 -8.54 -18.63 -1.95
N TYR A 229 -8.97 -17.59 -1.22
CA TYR A 229 -8.90 -17.61 0.24
C TYR A 229 -9.72 -18.76 0.83
N LEU A 230 -10.92 -18.99 0.32
CA LEU A 230 -11.82 -20.01 0.85
C LEU A 230 -11.45 -21.43 0.41
N ASN A 231 -10.94 -21.59 -0.82
CA ASN A 231 -10.58 -22.91 -1.36
C ASN A 231 -9.14 -23.35 -1.00
N ILE A 232 -8.20 -22.40 -0.96
CA ILE A 232 -6.75 -22.65 -0.81
C ILE A 232 -6.25 -22.16 0.55
N GLY A 233 -6.86 -21.13 1.15
CA GLY A 233 -6.49 -20.65 2.48
C GLY A 233 -5.36 -19.61 2.50
N ILE A 234 -4.99 -19.02 1.37
CA ILE A 234 -3.90 -18.04 1.30
C ILE A 234 -4.32 -16.71 1.96
N PRO A 235 -3.65 -16.24 3.04
CA PRO A 235 -4.18 -15.12 3.83
C PRO A 235 -4.14 -13.78 3.09
N MET A 236 -3.14 -13.55 2.22
CA MET A 236 -3.11 -12.34 1.38
C MET A 236 -4.37 -12.20 0.52
N SER A 237 -4.89 -13.30 -0.03
CA SER A 237 -6.12 -13.26 -0.82
C SER A 237 -7.32 -12.84 0.03
N GLY A 238 -7.40 -13.28 1.28
CA GLY A 238 -8.42 -12.84 2.24
C GLY A 238 -8.29 -11.36 2.62
N LEU A 239 -7.07 -10.89 2.89
CA LEU A 239 -6.79 -9.47 3.16
C LEU A 239 -7.15 -8.58 1.95
N GLY A 240 -6.75 -8.99 0.75
CA GLY A 240 -7.11 -8.30 -0.49
C GLY A 240 -8.62 -8.22 -0.67
N ALA A 241 -9.34 -9.32 -0.45
CA ALA A 241 -10.80 -9.36 -0.54
C ALA A 241 -11.50 -8.46 0.49
N LEU A 242 -10.94 -8.34 1.70
CA LEU A 242 -11.50 -7.50 2.76
C LEU A 242 -11.26 -6.01 2.50
N PHE A 243 -10.04 -5.63 2.12
CA PHE A 243 -9.63 -4.22 2.07
C PHE A 243 -9.71 -3.58 0.68
N ALA A 244 -9.54 -4.31 -0.42
CA ALA A 244 -9.63 -3.74 -1.76
C ALA A 244 -10.98 -3.09 -2.11
N PRO A 245 -12.16 -3.58 -1.64
CA PRO A 245 -13.45 -2.94 -1.89
C PRO A 245 -13.57 -1.52 -1.35
N LEU A 246 -12.75 -1.14 -0.37
CA LEU A 246 -12.75 0.19 0.23
C LEU A 246 -12.36 1.28 -0.78
N ARG A 247 -11.63 0.95 -1.84
CA ARG A 247 -11.25 1.88 -2.91
C ARG A 247 -12.27 1.93 -4.07
N LEU A 248 -13.29 1.08 -4.05
CA LEU A 248 -14.25 0.94 -5.13
C LEU A 248 -15.41 1.96 -5.05
N LYS A 249 -15.99 2.26 -6.21
CA LYS A 249 -17.21 3.06 -6.33
C LYS A 249 -18.42 2.28 -5.77
N THR A 250 -19.45 2.98 -5.32
CA THR A 250 -20.66 2.38 -4.73
C THR A 250 -21.31 1.34 -5.65
N SER A 251 -21.36 1.60 -6.97
CA SER A 251 -21.93 0.64 -7.94
C SER A 251 -21.12 -0.65 -8.05
N GLN A 252 -19.80 -0.57 -7.92
CA GLN A 252 -18.90 -1.73 -7.94
C GLN A 252 -19.03 -2.53 -6.64
N ARG A 253 -19.05 -1.84 -5.48
CA ARG A 253 -19.30 -2.48 -4.19
C ARG A 253 -20.65 -3.20 -4.16
N LYS A 254 -21.68 -2.59 -4.76
CA LYS A 254 -23.02 -3.20 -4.87
C LYS A 254 -22.96 -4.51 -5.65
N ARG A 255 -22.35 -4.53 -6.85
CA ARG A 255 -22.19 -5.76 -7.65
C ARG A 255 -21.37 -6.83 -6.92
N LEU A 256 -20.27 -6.44 -6.28
CA LEU A 256 -19.48 -7.38 -5.47
C LEU A 256 -20.34 -8.02 -4.38
N ARG A 257 -21.00 -7.21 -3.56
CA ARG A 257 -21.81 -7.69 -2.43
C ARG A 257 -22.99 -8.56 -2.85
N GLU A 258 -23.68 -8.19 -3.93
CA GLU A 258 -24.94 -8.83 -4.32
C GLU A 258 -24.75 -10.03 -5.25
N ILE A 259 -23.66 -10.08 -6.02
CA ILE A 259 -23.46 -11.09 -7.06
C ILE A 259 -22.18 -11.89 -6.78
N TYR A 260 -21.03 -11.21 -6.77
CA TYR A 260 -19.76 -11.92 -6.81
C TYR A 260 -19.31 -12.49 -5.47
N TYR A 261 -19.65 -11.86 -4.34
CA TYR A 261 -19.34 -12.38 -3.01
C TYR A 261 -20.14 -13.64 -2.69
N PRO A 262 -21.49 -13.66 -2.85
CA PRO A 262 -22.25 -14.89 -2.70
C PRO A 262 -21.73 -16.01 -3.62
N TRP A 263 -21.44 -15.68 -4.88
CA TRP A 263 -20.87 -16.62 -5.84
C TRP A 263 -19.51 -17.16 -5.37
N ALA A 264 -18.58 -16.30 -4.97
CA ALA A 264 -17.23 -16.70 -4.57
C ALA A 264 -17.25 -17.47 -3.25
N LEU A 265 -18.15 -17.14 -2.32
CA LEU A 265 -18.37 -17.89 -1.09
C LEU A 265 -18.86 -19.31 -1.37
N GLN A 266 -19.88 -19.44 -2.21
CA GLN A 266 -20.43 -20.74 -2.60
C GLN A 266 -19.36 -21.59 -3.29
N ASN A 267 -18.68 -21.05 -4.30
CA ASN A 267 -17.68 -21.79 -5.04
C ASN A 267 -16.45 -22.09 -4.19
N GLY A 268 -15.98 -21.15 -3.38
CA GLY A 268 -14.79 -21.33 -2.54
C GLY A 268 -14.97 -22.38 -1.46
N LEU A 269 -16.13 -22.42 -0.81
CA LEU A 269 -16.40 -23.38 0.27
C LEU A 269 -16.78 -24.78 -0.23
N PHE A 270 -17.46 -24.89 -1.37
CA PHE A 270 -18.04 -26.16 -1.83
C PHE A 270 -17.30 -26.81 -3.00
N SER A 271 -16.34 -26.12 -3.64
CA SER A 271 -15.53 -26.74 -4.69
C SER A 271 -14.41 -27.61 -4.12
N LYS A 272 -13.95 -28.58 -4.91
CA LYS A 272 -12.79 -29.39 -4.58
C LYS A 272 -11.52 -28.51 -4.49
N PRO A 273 -10.50 -28.89 -3.69
CA PRO A 273 -9.27 -28.11 -3.58
C PRO A 273 -8.55 -27.94 -4.93
N LEU A 274 -8.47 -26.69 -5.41
CA LEU A 274 -7.86 -26.33 -6.70
C LEU A 274 -6.35 -26.55 -6.72
N ILE A 275 -5.70 -26.54 -5.55
CA ILE A 275 -4.27 -26.82 -5.43
C ILE A 275 -3.88 -28.24 -5.87
N ASN A 276 -4.85 -29.17 -5.88
CA ASN A 276 -4.67 -30.56 -6.29
C ASN A 276 -4.93 -30.79 -7.79
N VAL A 277 -5.21 -29.74 -8.55
CA VAL A 277 -5.42 -29.84 -9.99
C VAL A 277 -4.07 -29.91 -10.71
N TYR A 278 -3.89 -30.97 -11.50
CA TYR A 278 -2.72 -31.14 -12.36
C TYR A 278 -3.03 -30.50 -13.73
N TRP A 279 -2.95 -29.17 -13.80
CA TRP A 279 -3.32 -28.37 -14.97
C TRP A 279 -2.70 -28.87 -16.27
N GLU A 280 -1.40 -29.18 -16.23
CA GLU A 280 -0.58 -29.61 -17.36
C GLU A 280 -1.12 -30.90 -18.02
N LYS A 281 -1.79 -31.78 -17.26
CA LYS A 281 -2.33 -33.06 -17.74
C LYS A 281 -3.79 -32.98 -18.20
N ILE A 282 -4.47 -31.86 -17.98
CA ILE A 282 -5.91 -31.72 -18.26
C ILE A 282 -6.23 -30.63 -19.28
N LEU A 283 -5.24 -30.07 -19.98
CA LEU A 283 -5.45 -28.95 -20.90
C LEU A 283 -6.43 -29.28 -22.04
N ASP A 284 -6.46 -30.53 -22.50
CA ASP A 284 -7.37 -31.00 -23.54
C ASP A 284 -8.79 -31.30 -23.04
N LYS A 285 -9.00 -31.30 -21.71
CA LYS A 285 -10.29 -31.65 -21.10
C LYS A 285 -11.32 -30.56 -21.35
N ASP A 286 -12.58 -30.96 -21.53
CA ASP A 286 -13.72 -30.03 -21.62
C ASP A 286 -13.89 -29.23 -20.32
N ILE A 287 -13.99 -27.90 -20.44
CA ILE A 287 -14.09 -26.99 -19.31
C ILE A 287 -15.41 -27.14 -18.55
N GLY A 288 -16.51 -27.50 -19.25
CA GLY A 288 -17.82 -27.71 -18.65
C GLY A 288 -17.85 -28.98 -17.80
N GLU A 289 -17.24 -30.06 -18.29
CA GLU A 289 -17.06 -31.30 -17.53
C GLU A 289 -16.17 -31.06 -16.30
N PHE A 290 -15.05 -30.37 -16.47
CA PHE A 290 -14.15 -30.04 -15.37
C PHE A 290 -14.84 -29.19 -14.28
N ARG A 291 -15.60 -28.16 -14.68
CA ARG A 291 -16.38 -27.33 -13.76
C ARG A 291 -17.37 -28.17 -12.95
N LYS A 292 -18.08 -29.11 -13.58
CA LYS A 292 -18.99 -30.04 -12.89
C LYS A 292 -18.23 -30.95 -11.92
N GLU A 293 -17.10 -31.50 -12.33
CA GLU A 293 -16.26 -32.37 -11.49
C GLU A 293 -15.74 -31.64 -10.25
N MET A 294 -15.34 -30.38 -10.41
CA MET A 294 -14.80 -29.56 -9.33
C MET A 294 -15.88 -28.89 -8.47
N GLY A 295 -17.14 -28.92 -8.89
CA GLY A 295 -18.23 -28.21 -8.21
C GLY A 295 -18.18 -26.69 -8.39
N ILE A 296 -17.65 -26.22 -9.53
CA ILE A 296 -17.49 -24.80 -9.84
C ILE A 296 -18.60 -24.35 -10.80
N GLN A 297 -19.39 -23.37 -10.38
CA GLN A 297 -20.37 -22.69 -11.21
C GLN A 297 -19.75 -21.42 -11.79
N PRO A 298 -19.93 -21.13 -13.10
CA PRO A 298 -19.43 -19.89 -13.67
C PRO A 298 -20.22 -18.67 -13.13
N PRO A 299 -19.55 -17.56 -12.81
CA PRO A 299 -20.20 -16.31 -12.43
C PRO A 299 -20.82 -15.61 -13.66
N PRO A 300 -21.74 -14.66 -13.44
CA PRO A 300 -22.20 -13.76 -14.49
C PRO A 300 -21.05 -12.95 -15.10
N ASP A 301 -21.07 -12.77 -16.44
CA ASP A 301 -20.01 -12.04 -17.16
C ASP A 301 -19.94 -10.56 -16.74
N LEU A 302 -18.88 -10.24 -15.99
CA LEU A 302 -18.63 -8.92 -15.45
C LEU A 302 -18.50 -7.84 -16.54
N ARG A 303 -17.92 -8.15 -17.70
CA ARG A 303 -17.70 -7.17 -18.77
C ARG A 303 -19.02 -6.79 -19.42
N ASN A 304 -19.86 -7.77 -19.70
CA ASN A 304 -21.19 -7.54 -20.27
C ASN A 304 -22.06 -6.71 -19.31
N MET A 305 -22.08 -7.08 -18.03
CA MET A 305 -22.81 -6.32 -17.00
C MET A 305 -22.33 -4.86 -16.88
N ARG A 306 -21.02 -4.62 -16.96
CA ARG A 306 -20.49 -3.25 -16.93
C ARG A 306 -20.88 -2.47 -18.18
N LYS A 307 -20.86 -3.09 -19.36
CA LYS A 307 -21.27 -2.48 -20.63
C LYS A 307 -22.74 -2.05 -20.57
N GLU A 308 -23.61 -2.92 -20.09
CA GLU A 308 -25.04 -2.64 -19.88
C GLU A 308 -25.26 -1.49 -18.87
N TYR A 309 -24.56 -1.54 -17.73
CA TYR A 309 -24.64 -0.49 -16.72
C TYR A 309 -24.27 0.90 -17.28
N PHE A 310 -23.19 1.00 -18.05
CA PHE A 310 -22.80 2.27 -18.66
C PHE A 310 -23.75 2.72 -19.76
N ALA A 311 -24.33 1.79 -20.52
CA ALA A 311 -25.37 2.10 -21.51
C ALA A 311 -26.65 2.66 -20.85
N MET A 312 -27.08 2.08 -19.72
CA MET A 312 -28.23 2.59 -18.95
C MET A 312 -27.96 3.99 -18.39
N LYS A 313 -26.80 4.20 -17.74
CA LYS A 313 -26.35 5.51 -17.24
C LYS A 313 -26.30 6.58 -18.33
N LYS A 314 -25.89 6.22 -19.55
CA LYS A 314 -25.87 7.14 -20.70
C LYS A 314 -27.29 7.55 -21.09
N LYS A 315 -28.21 6.59 -21.18
CA LYS A 315 -29.64 6.85 -21.48
C LYS A 315 -30.31 7.70 -20.39
N GLU A 316 -30.01 7.47 -19.12
CA GLU A 316 -30.51 8.28 -17.99
C GLU A 316 -30.06 9.74 -18.12
N LYS A 317 -28.76 9.97 -18.35
CA LYS A 317 -28.23 11.32 -18.57
C LYS A 317 -28.86 12.02 -19.76
N GLU A 318 -29.05 11.32 -20.87
CA GLU A 318 -29.73 11.86 -22.05
C GLU A 318 -31.19 12.23 -21.76
N LYS A 319 -31.88 11.48 -20.90
CA LYS A 319 -33.23 11.82 -20.42
C LYS A 319 -33.21 13.01 -19.47
N GLU A 320 -32.28 13.05 -18.52
CA GLU A 320 -32.11 14.17 -17.59
C GLU A 320 -31.81 15.47 -18.33
N MET A 321 -30.87 15.47 -19.28
CA MET A 321 -30.55 16.66 -20.09
C MET A 321 -31.76 17.14 -20.92
N LYS A 322 -32.58 16.20 -21.45
CA LYS A 322 -33.83 16.55 -22.13
C LYS A 322 -34.87 17.14 -21.17
N LEU A 323 -34.96 16.61 -19.95
CA LEU A 323 -35.89 17.10 -18.92
C LEU A 323 -35.47 18.47 -18.37
N GLU A 324 -34.16 18.69 -18.19
CA GLU A 324 -33.57 19.97 -17.77
C GLU A 324 -33.75 21.07 -18.82
N SER A 325 -33.72 20.71 -20.11
CA SER A 325 -34.06 21.66 -21.18
C SER A 325 -35.53 22.10 -21.21
N GLN A 326 -36.41 21.45 -20.43
CA GLN A 326 -37.86 21.66 -20.44
C GLN A 326 -38.45 22.12 -19.10
N GLY A 327 -37.68 22.32 -18.03
CA GLY A 327 -38.27 22.65 -16.71
C GLY A 327 -37.35 23.40 -15.74
N SER A 328 -37.79 24.59 -15.34
CA SER A 328 -37.27 25.36 -14.20
C SER A 328 -37.50 24.59 -12.90
N LYS A 329 -36.41 24.13 -12.24
CA LYS A 329 -36.48 23.53 -10.90
C LYS A 329 -36.24 24.61 -9.83
N THR A 330 -37.15 24.67 -8.87
CA THR A 330 -37.09 25.53 -7.69
C THR A 330 -36.01 25.08 -6.72
N ASN A 331 -35.30 26.06 -6.15
CA ASN A 331 -34.03 25.89 -5.46
C ASN A 331 -34.16 25.46 -3.98
N LEU A 332 -35.20 24.71 -3.58
CA LEU A 332 -35.47 24.39 -2.17
C LEU A 332 -35.28 22.92 -1.76
N ASP A 333 -35.18 21.98 -2.70
CA ASP A 333 -35.08 20.55 -2.37
C ASP A 333 -33.67 20.10 -1.93
N HIS A 334 -32.65 20.94 -2.12
CA HIS A 334 -31.26 20.64 -1.75
C HIS A 334 -30.92 20.96 -0.29
N LEU A 335 -31.82 21.61 0.45
CA LEU A 335 -31.57 22.08 1.82
C LEU A 335 -32.06 21.12 2.91
N VAL A 336 -32.78 20.06 2.54
CA VAL A 336 -33.48 19.18 3.51
C VAL A 336 -33.11 17.70 3.37
N THR A 337 -32.22 17.33 2.46
CA THR A 337 -31.76 15.93 2.27
C THR A 337 -30.27 15.79 2.53
N PHE A 338 -29.87 15.95 3.80
CA PHE A 338 -28.53 15.53 4.24
C PHE A 338 -28.47 14.00 4.29
N GLY A 339 -28.06 13.37 3.20
CA GLY A 339 -27.57 12.00 3.19
C GLY A 339 -26.17 11.90 3.79
N GLU A 340 -25.69 10.68 4.05
CA GLU A 340 -24.33 10.34 4.53
C GLU A 340 -23.16 10.87 3.65
N GLN A 341 -23.43 11.68 2.64
CA GLN A 341 -22.52 12.06 1.57
C GLN A 341 -22.13 13.55 1.53
N GLU A 342 -22.62 14.38 2.45
CA GLU A 342 -22.27 15.81 2.49
C GLU A 342 -21.12 16.13 3.47
N ASP A 343 -20.14 16.89 2.99
CA ASP A 343 -18.97 17.35 3.75
C ASP A 343 -19.37 18.49 4.69
N PRO A 344 -19.39 18.30 6.02
CA PRO A 344 -19.93 19.31 6.94
C PRO A 344 -19.08 20.59 7.02
N TYR A 345 -17.90 20.62 6.41
CA TYR A 345 -16.96 21.73 6.47
C TYR A 345 -16.90 22.56 5.18
N PHE A 346 -17.30 22.01 4.04
CA PHE A 346 -17.17 22.65 2.74
C PHE A 346 -18.50 22.64 1.98
N GLU A 347 -18.82 23.77 1.36
CA GLU A 347 -20.00 23.93 0.50
C GLU A 347 -19.53 24.21 -0.94
N GLU A 348 -20.30 23.76 -1.93
CA GLU A 348 -20.08 24.13 -3.32
C GLU A 348 -20.49 25.58 -3.53
N ILE A 349 -19.64 26.34 -4.23
CA ILE A 349 -19.89 27.75 -4.50
C ILE A 349 -21.01 27.81 -5.55
N PRO A 350 -22.15 28.46 -5.23
CA PRO A 350 -23.23 28.62 -6.21
C PRO A 350 -22.74 29.47 -7.38
N GLU A 351 -23.28 29.25 -8.59
CA GLU A 351 -22.77 29.86 -9.82
C GLU A 351 -22.74 31.40 -9.77
N GLN A 352 -23.66 32.01 -9.03
CA GLN A 352 -23.74 33.45 -8.78
C GLN A 352 -22.56 34.02 -7.95
N ASP A 353 -21.94 33.19 -7.10
CA ASP A 353 -20.82 33.55 -6.22
C ASP A 353 -19.47 33.10 -6.82
N LEU A 354 -19.47 32.53 -8.03
CA LEU A 354 -18.28 31.96 -8.66
C LEU A 354 -17.42 33.09 -9.25
N HIS A 355 -16.15 33.17 -8.84
CA HIS A 355 -15.23 34.15 -9.45
C HIS A 355 -14.83 33.74 -10.87
N PHE A 356 -14.46 34.71 -11.73
CA PHE A 356 -14.14 34.49 -13.15
C PHE A 356 -13.03 33.45 -13.41
N TYR A 357 -12.15 33.20 -12.43
CA TYR A 357 -11.05 32.23 -12.52
C TYR A 357 -11.42 30.85 -11.94
N GLN A 358 -12.59 30.69 -11.32
CA GLN A 358 -13.02 29.46 -10.67
C GLN A 358 -13.88 28.62 -11.62
N ARG A 359 -13.65 27.30 -11.64
CA ARG A 359 -14.46 26.36 -12.44
C ARG A 359 -15.76 26.02 -11.70
N LYS A 360 -16.81 25.73 -12.46
CA LYS A 360 -18.09 25.21 -11.94
C LYS A 360 -17.82 23.97 -11.06
N GLY A 361 -18.29 24.01 -9.81
CA GLY A 361 -18.02 23.00 -8.78
C GLY A 361 -16.86 23.32 -7.82
N ALA A 362 -16.31 24.54 -7.84
CA ALA A 362 -15.37 25.00 -6.82
C ALA A 362 -16.00 24.97 -5.41
N LYS A 363 -15.20 24.58 -4.39
CA LYS A 363 -15.67 24.41 -3.00
C LYS A 363 -15.06 25.49 -2.11
N ARG A 364 -15.86 26.06 -1.20
CA ARG A 364 -15.40 26.99 -0.15
C ARG A 364 -15.71 26.44 1.24
N ARG A 365 -15.02 26.97 2.26
CA ARG A 365 -15.35 26.63 3.65
C ARG A 365 -16.74 27.15 3.98
N ARG A 366 -17.61 26.26 4.44
CA ARG A 366 -18.98 26.58 4.85
C ARG A 366 -18.97 27.62 5.96
N LYS A 367 -19.73 28.70 5.81
CA LYS A 367 -19.90 29.73 6.84
C LYS A 367 -20.91 29.24 7.88
N LEU A 368 -20.69 29.57 9.15
CA LEU A 368 -21.65 29.26 10.21
C LEU A 368 -22.83 30.26 10.15
N PRO A 369 -24.03 29.88 10.59
CA PRO A 369 -25.19 30.76 10.53
C PRO A 369 -25.01 32.00 11.40
N SER A 370 -25.26 33.18 10.84
CA SER A 370 -25.08 34.48 11.51
C SER A 370 -26.16 34.80 12.56
N PHE A 371 -27.25 34.04 12.60
CA PHE A 371 -28.35 34.24 13.57
C PHE A 371 -28.08 33.61 14.95
N ILE A 372 -27.00 32.83 15.10
CA ILE A 372 -26.61 32.22 16.37
C ILE A 372 -25.87 33.29 17.21
N PRO A 373 -26.20 33.48 18.50
CA PRO A 373 -25.52 34.45 19.36
C PRO A 373 -24.00 34.23 19.42
N ASP A 374 -23.23 35.31 19.57
CA ASP A 374 -21.77 35.30 19.52
C ASP A 374 -21.12 34.32 20.50
N HIS A 375 -21.72 34.12 21.67
CA HIS A 375 -21.24 33.17 22.68
C HIS A 375 -21.25 31.73 22.15
N ASP A 376 -22.42 31.24 21.72
CA ASP A 376 -22.60 29.88 21.21
C ASP A 376 -21.92 29.69 19.85
N LEU A 377 -21.85 30.74 19.02
CA LEU A 377 -21.11 30.74 17.77
C LEU A 377 -19.60 30.55 17.99
N LYS A 378 -19.01 31.16 19.03
CA LYS A 378 -17.61 30.95 19.41
C LYS A 378 -17.36 29.50 19.81
N ILE A 379 -18.27 28.89 20.57
CA ILE A 379 -18.16 27.48 21.00
C ILE A 379 -18.27 26.55 19.78
N LEU A 380 -19.26 26.77 18.93
CA LEU A 380 -19.49 26.00 17.72
C LEU A 380 -18.28 26.09 16.77
N ASN A 381 -17.69 27.28 16.60
CA ASN A 381 -16.50 27.46 15.76
C ASN A 381 -15.25 26.79 16.37
N LYS A 382 -15.08 26.84 17.69
CA LYS A 382 -14.00 26.09 18.38
C LYS A 382 -14.17 24.59 18.17
N MET A 383 -15.39 24.07 18.33
CA MET A 383 -15.72 22.66 18.12
C MET A 383 -15.48 22.25 16.67
N LYS A 384 -15.94 23.05 15.69
CA LYS A 384 -15.70 22.86 14.25
C LYS A 384 -14.22 22.69 13.95
N LYS A 385 -13.38 23.61 14.44
CA LYS A 385 -11.92 23.59 14.22
C LYS A 385 -11.27 22.35 14.86
N ARG A 386 -11.68 21.98 16.07
CA ARG A 386 -11.13 20.80 16.77
C ARG A 386 -11.54 19.50 16.08
N ALA A 387 -12.82 19.34 15.76
CA ALA A 387 -13.33 18.17 15.04
C ALA A 387 -12.66 18.02 13.67
N TYR A 388 -12.53 19.11 12.91
CA TYR A 388 -11.80 19.09 11.64
C TYR A 388 -10.34 18.65 11.82
N ARG A 389 -9.66 19.14 12.87
CA ARG A 389 -8.27 18.76 13.14
C ARG A 389 -8.10 17.29 13.53
N LEU A 390 -9.04 16.76 14.31
CA LEU A 390 -9.02 15.40 14.82
C LEU A 390 -9.39 14.38 13.75
N ASP A 391 -10.30 14.72 12.83
CA ASP A 391 -10.85 13.73 11.88
C ASP A 391 -10.42 13.93 10.42
N LEU A 392 -10.08 15.15 9.98
CA LEU A 392 -9.97 15.50 8.55
C LEU A 392 -8.75 16.36 8.15
N GLN A 393 -7.86 16.70 9.08
CA GLN A 393 -6.79 17.70 8.88
C GLN A 393 -5.82 17.38 7.75
N LEU A 394 -5.46 16.10 7.59
CA LEU A 394 -4.49 15.62 6.63
C LEU A 394 -5.25 14.98 5.46
N SER A 395 -4.81 15.29 4.24
CA SER A 395 -5.26 14.57 3.06
C SER A 395 -4.22 13.50 2.75
N LEU A 396 -4.55 12.24 3.04
CA LEU A 396 -3.73 11.09 2.68
C LEU A 396 -4.50 10.26 1.65
N CYS A 397 -4.05 10.27 0.40
CA CYS A 397 -4.56 9.42 -0.68
C CYS A 397 -6.09 9.50 -0.92
N GLY A 398 -6.66 10.71 -0.91
CA GLY A 398 -8.09 10.94 -1.19
C GLY A 398 -9.03 10.67 -0.01
N LEU A 399 -8.54 10.02 1.05
CA LEU A 399 -9.17 10.01 2.36
C LEU A 399 -8.65 11.20 3.18
N ARG A 400 -9.56 11.84 3.91
CA ARG A 400 -9.20 12.87 4.87
C ARG A 400 -9.09 12.20 6.23
N VAL A 401 -7.87 12.23 6.78
CA VAL A 401 -7.48 11.62 8.05
C VAL A 401 -7.01 12.73 8.97
N GLY A 402 -7.47 12.75 10.22
CA GLY A 402 -7.01 13.73 11.19
C GLY A 402 -6.07 13.12 12.23
N TRP A 403 -5.67 13.94 13.20
CA TRP A 403 -4.74 13.54 14.25
C TRP A 403 -5.22 12.34 15.07
N ALA A 404 -6.52 12.12 15.22
CA ALA A 404 -7.06 10.96 15.93
C ALA A 404 -6.67 9.64 15.23
N GLY A 405 -6.69 9.60 13.89
CA GLY A 405 -6.28 8.41 13.13
C GLY A 405 -4.78 8.14 13.18
N VAL A 406 -3.95 9.18 13.29
CA VAL A 406 -2.49 9.04 13.44
C VAL A 406 -2.14 8.50 14.83
N ILE A 407 -2.84 9.00 15.85
CA ILE A 407 -2.63 8.61 17.25
C ILE A 407 -3.11 7.17 17.50
N GLY A 408 -4.19 6.75 16.85
CA GLY A 408 -4.70 5.37 16.89
C GLY A 408 -3.75 4.31 16.31
N LEU A 409 -2.65 4.69 15.64
CA LEU A 409 -1.67 3.73 15.12
C LEU A 409 -0.92 2.96 16.23
N ILE A 410 -0.96 3.45 17.47
CA ILE A 410 -0.36 2.79 18.63
C ILE A 410 -1.48 2.08 19.41
N PRO A 411 -1.60 0.74 19.33
CA PRO A 411 -2.69 0.01 19.97
C PRO A 411 -2.76 0.28 21.48
N GLY A 412 -3.96 0.52 22.00
CA GLY A 412 -4.20 0.75 23.42
C GLY A 412 -3.90 2.18 23.89
N ILE A 413 -2.68 2.69 23.68
CA ILE A 413 -2.32 4.07 24.07
C ILE A 413 -3.07 5.07 23.17
N GLY A 414 -3.11 4.80 21.87
CA GLY A 414 -3.77 5.63 20.87
C GLY A 414 -5.26 5.78 21.13
N ASP A 415 -5.94 4.67 21.43
CA ASP A 415 -7.38 4.61 21.71
C ASP A 415 -7.76 5.44 22.94
N VAL A 416 -6.95 5.35 24.01
CA VAL A 416 -7.16 6.14 25.23
C VAL A 416 -7.01 7.63 24.94
N ILE A 417 -5.99 8.03 24.17
CA ILE A 417 -5.79 9.44 23.80
C ILE A 417 -6.93 9.95 22.90
N ALA A 418 -7.38 9.15 21.93
CA ALA A 418 -8.49 9.47 21.05
C ALA A 418 -9.80 9.67 21.85
N LEU A 419 -10.09 8.75 22.79
CA LEU A 419 -11.21 8.85 23.71
C LEU A 419 -11.15 10.15 24.53
N LEU A 420 -9.99 10.50 25.09
CA LEU A 420 -9.82 11.73 25.87
C LEU A 420 -10.12 12.98 25.03
N PHE A 421 -9.68 13.03 23.77
CA PHE A 421 -9.98 14.16 22.89
C PHE A 421 -11.47 14.24 22.52
N ALA A 422 -12.12 13.10 22.28
CA ALA A 422 -13.54 13.05 22.01
C ALA A 422 -14.37 13.52 23.21
N LEU A 423 -14.01 13.10 24.43
CA LEU A 423 -14.63 13.57 25.68
C LEU A 423 -14.41 15.08 25.90
N GLN A 424 -13.23 15.60 25.61
CA GLN A 424 -12.96 17.04 25.66
C GLN A 424 -13.83 17.84 24.67
N LEU A 425 -14.13 17.27 23.50
CA LEU A 425 -15.02 17.88 22.52
C LEU A 425 -16.46 17.92 23.03
N VAL A 426 -16.96 16.84 23.65
CA VAL A 426 -18.28 16.82 24.29
C VAL A 426 -18.34 17.81 25.45
N LYS A 427 -17.29 17.91 26.27
CA LYS A 427 -17.19 18.89 27.35
C LYS A 427 -17.24 20.34 26.84
N LEU A 428 -16.65 20.61 25.68
CA LEU A 428 -16.74 21.91 25.02
C LEU A 428 -18.19 22.21 24.59
N ALA A 429 -18.91 21.22 24.06
CA ALA A 429 -20.31 21.40 23.69
C ALA A 429 -21.18 21.78 24.90
N ARG A 430 -20.95 21.19 26.08
CA ARG A 430 -21.67 21.50 27.33
C ARG A 430 -21.59 22.97 27.77
N GLN A 431 -20.66 23.74 27.24
CA GLN A 431 -20.50 25.17 27.57
C GLN A 431 -21.51 26.07 26.87
N VAL A 432 -22.34 25.53 25.98
CA VAL A 432 -23.42 26.25 25.28
C VAL A 432 -24.40 26.87 26.28
N GLU A 433 -24.87 28.08 25.98
CA GLU A 433 -25.75 28.83 26.86
C GLU A 433 -27.05 28.06 27.15
N GLY A 434 -27.39 27.83 28.42
CA GLY A 434 -28.55 27.02 28.80
C GLY A 434 -28.33 25.50 28.77
N GLY A 435 -27.09 25.04 28.54
CA GLY A 435 -26.69 23.64 28.61
C GLY A 435 -27.17 22.78 27.43
N LEU A 436 -26.70 21.52 27.40
CA LEU A 436 -27.17 20.54 26.41
C LEU A 436 -28.39 19.79 26.94
N PRO A 437 -29.38 19.48 26.08
CA PRO A 437 -30.40 18.50 26.41
C PRO A 437 -29.76 17.13 26.69
N ALA A 438 -30.24 16.44 27.73
CA ALA A 438 -29.72 15.12 28.12
C ALA A 438 -29.75 14.10 26.98
N SER A 439 -30.76 14.15 26.11
CA SER A 439 -30.87 13.28 24.94
C SER A 439 -29.78 13.54 23.88
N LEU A 440 -29.42 14.81 23.65
CA LEU A 440 -28.35 15.18 22.73
C LEU A 440 -26.99 14.78 23.29
N GLU A 441 -26.77 15.02 24.58
CA GLU A 441 -25.56 14.61 25.26
C GLU A 441 -25.38 13.09 25.23
N ALA A 442 -26.44 12.33 25.51
CA ALA A 442 -26.42 10.87 25.42
C ALA A 442 -26.09 10.38 24.00
N GLN A 443 -26.61 11.03 22.95
CA GLN A 443 -26.26 10.71 21.56
C GLN A 443 -24.78 10.99 21.26
N MET A 444 -24.25 12.12 21.74
CA MET A 444 -22.84 12.45 21.55
C MET A 444 -21.93 11.46 22.28
N MET A 445 -22.29 11.08 23.51
CA MET A 445 -21.59 10.07 24.30
C MET A 445 -21.67 8.69 23.67
N ALA A 446 -22.82 8.30 23.10
CA ALA A 446 -22.99 7.03 22.41
C ALA A 446 -22.06 6.92 21.18
N ASN A 447 -21.90 8.01 20.41
CA ASN A 447 -20.93 8.03 19.31
C ASN A 447 -19.49 7.84 19.81
N VAL A 448 -19.13 8.44 20.95
CA VAL A 448 -17.80 8.28 21.57
C VAL A 448 -17.57 6.85 22.06
N SER A 449 -18.55 6.26 22.74
CA SER A 449 -18.47 4.88 23.24
C SER A 449 -18.37 3.87 22.10
N PHE A 450 -19.08 4.11 20.99
CA PHE A 450 -19.03 3.26 19.81
C PHE A 450 -17.66 3.32 19.12
N ASP A 451 -17.11 4.53 18.93
CA ASP A 451 -15.78 4.77 18.37
C ASP A 451 -14.68 4.12 19.24
N PHE A 452 -14.75 4.29 20.56
CA PHE A 452 -13.81 3.63 21.47
C PHE A 452 -13.94 2.12 21.46
N GLY A 453 -15.17 1.59 21.53
CA GLY A 453 -15.42 0.14 21.57
C GLY A 453 -14.94 -0.58 20.31
N ILE A 454 -15.08 0.04 19.14
CA ILE A 454 -14.55 -0.49 17.89
C ILE A 454 -13.03 -0.38 17.84
N GLY A 455 -12.46 0.72 18.33
CA GLY A 455 -11.00 0.92 18.41
C GLY A 455 -10.24 -0.16 19.17
N LEU A 456 -10.90 -0.87 20.09
CA LEU A 456 -10.29 -1.97 20.85
C LEU A 456 -9.89 -3.18 19.99
N ILE A 457 -10.35 -3.26 18.74
CA ILE A 457 -9.99 -4.33 17.80
C ILE A 457 -8.77 -3.85 16.99
N PRO A 458 -7.55 -4.42 17.19
CA PRO A 458 -6.37 -3.96 16.46
C PRO A 458 -6.56 -4.06 14.95
N VAL A 459 -6.04 -3.09 14.19
CA VAL A 459 -6.06 -3.03 12.71
C VAL A 459 -7.44 -2.76 12.11
N VAL A 460 -8.48 -3.50 12.50
CA VAL A 460 -9.85 -3.32 11.98
C VAL A 460 -10.52 -2.13 12.66
N GLY A 461 -10.33 -1.99 13.97
CA GLY A 461 -10.89 -0.92 14.80
C GLY A 461 -10.36 0.45 14.41
N ASP A 462 -9.04 0.60 14.31
CA ASP A 462 -8.36 1.83 13.91
C ASP A 462 -8.87 2.36 12.56
N PHE A 463 -9.08 1.44 11.62
CA PHE A 463 -9.60 1.78 10.30
C PHE A 463 -11.06 2.25 10.33
N ILE A 464 -11.91 1.54 11.09
CA ILE A 464 -13.32 1.93 11.23
C ILE A 464 -13.44 3.27 11.97
N ASN A 465 -12.61 3.54 12.97
CA ASN A 465 -12.58 4.81 13.70
C ASN A 465 -12.29 6.00 12.77
N VAL A 466 -11.28 5.87 11.90
CA VAL A 466 -10.97 6.89 10.89
C VAL A 466 -12.15 7.14 9.93
N MET A 467 -12.93 6.12 9.60
CA MET A 467 -14.12 6.25 8.76
C MET A 467 -15.33 6.82 9.49
N TYR A 468 -15.52 6.42 10.75
CA TYR A 468 -16.69 6.79 11.54
C TYR A 468 -16.71 8.29 11.88
N LYS A 469 -15.53 8.91 12.03
CA LYS A 469 -15.36 10.38 12.24
C LYS A 469 -16.24 10.89 13.39
N CYS A 470 -16.06 10.29 14.56
CA CYS A 470 -16.85 10.55 15.75
C CYS A 470 -16.95 12.05 16.09
N ASN A 471 -15.82 12.78 16.04
CA ASN A 471 -15.79 14.21 16.41
C ASN A 471 -16.60 15.08 15.45
N SER A 472 -16.57 14.75 14.15
CA SER A 472 -17.33 15.44 13.10
C SER A 472 -18.83 15.19 13.24
N ARG A 473 -19.24 13.96 13.56
CA ARG A 473 -20.65 13.61 13.83
C ARG A 473 -21.18 14.37 15.04
N ASN A 474 -20.39 14.44 16.11
CA ASN A 474 -20.73 15.20 17.31
C ASN A 474 -20.83 16.70 17.04
N PHE A 475 -19.95 17.26 16.21
CA PHE A 475 -20.07 18.66 15.77
C PHE A 475 -21.38 18.92 15.01
N VAL A 476 -21.77 18.04 14.08
CA VAL A 476 -23.01 18.17 13.32
C VAL A 476 -24.24 18.08 14.24
N LEU A 477 -24.22 17.20 15.25
CA LEU A 477 -25.30 17.10 16.24
C LEU A 477 -25.49 18.43 17.00
N LEU A 478 -24.40 19.05 17.45
CA LEU A 478 -24.48 20.33 18.14
C LEU A 478 -24.97 21.46 17.20
N GLU A 479 -24.46 21.50 15.98
CA GLU A 479 -24.85 22.50 14.99
C GLU A 479 -26.36 22.45 14.71
N LYS A 480 -26.92 21.25 14.50
CA LYS A 480 -28.36 21.04 14.30
C LYS A 480 -29.17 21.52 15.51
N HIS A 481 -28.69 21.25 16.71
CA HIS A 481 -29.36 21.69 17.93
C HIS A 481 -29.41 23.22 18.04
N LEU A 482 -28.29 23.91 17.81
CA LEU A 482 -28.23 25.37 17.86
C LEU A 482 -29.08 26.03 16.77
N ILE A 483 -29.06 25.48 15.56
CA ILE A 483 -29.93 25.94 14.47
C ILE A 483 -31.40 25.83 14.85
N LYS A 484 -31.83 24.70 15.43
CA LYS A 484 -33.22 24.52 15.88
C LYS A 484 -33.58 25.46 17.04
N LYS A 485 -32.67 25.61 18.01
CA LYS A 485 -32.87 26.45 19.21
C LYS A 485 -33.04 27.93 18.87
N TYR A 486 -32.20 28.46 17.98
CA TYR A 486 -32.19 29.88 17.63
C TYR A 486 -33.04 30.21 16.39
N GLY A 487 -33.17 29.26 15.45
CA GLY A 487 -34.02 29.42 14.26
C GLY A 487 -35.50 29.59 14.62
N ASN A 488 -35.98 28.88 15.64
CA ASN A 488 -37.35 29.05 16.15
C ASN A 488 -37.56 30.39 16.88
N LYS A 489 -36.51 30.97 17.48
CA LYS A 489 -36.58 32.25 18.22
C LYS A 489 -36.48 33.48 17.32
N ALA A 490 -35.74 33.38 16.23
CA ALA A 490 -35.49 34.51 15.32
C ALA A 490 -36.68 34.83 14.38
N GLY A 491 -37.82 34.13 14.50
CA GLY A 491 -39.01 34.38 13.67
C GLY A 491 -38.77 34.19 12.17
N VAL A 492 -37.69 33.48 11.80
CA VAL A 492 -37.26 33.31 10.42
C VAL A 492 -38.24 32.36 9.72
N LYS A 493 -39.23 32.91 9.02
CA LYS A 493 -39.80 32.23 7.84
C LYS A 493 -38.62 32.00 6.90
N SER A 494 -38.31 30.72 6.65
CA SER A 494 -37.25 30.23 5.76
C SER A 494 -36.60 31.32 4.89
N VAL A 495 -35.55 31.95 5.40
CA VAL A 495 -34.69 32.82 4.59
C VAL A 495 -33.96 31.89 3.62
N PRO A 496 -33.95 32.19 2.31
CA PRO A 496 -33.31 31.33 1.32
C PRO A 496 -31.86 31.12 1.72
N ALA A 497 -31.35 29.89 1.54
CA ALA A 497 -29.93 29.61 1.67
C ALA A 497 -29.14 30.19 0.49
N THR A 498 -29.28 31.49 0.28
CA THR A 498 -28.31 32.39 -0.32
C THR A 498 -28.78 33.78 0.09
N SER A 499 -28.33 34.27 1.25
CA SER A 499 -28.26 35.72 1.41
C SER A 499 -27.03 36.17 0.63
N THR A 500 -27.28 36.52 -0.63
CA THR A 500 -26.55 37.61 -1.27
C THR A 500 -26.50 38.76 -0.28
N ILE A 501 -25.32 39.04 0.25
CA ILE A 501 -25.07 40.32 0.89
C ILE A 501 -25.18 41.33 -0.25
N ASP A 502 -26.24 42.12 -0.27
CA ASP A 502 -26.34 43.29 -1.13
C ASP A 502 -25.15 44.21 -0.81
N HIS A 503 -24.15 44.19 -1.68
CA HIS A 503 -23.06 45.17 -1.69
C HIS A 503 -23.57 46.51 -2.25
N LYS A 504 -24.61 47.10 -1.66
CA LYS A 504 -25.09 48.44 -2.05
C LYS A 504 -25.69 49.29 -0.92
N THR A 505 -25.19 49.16 0.31
CA THR A 505 -25.49 50.18 1.35
C THR A 505 -24.40 50.24 2.43
N ALA A 506 -23.17 50.57 2.02
CA ALA A 506 -22.12 51.03 2.92
C ALA A 506 -21.23 52.05 2.19
N LYS A 507 -21.83 53.13 1.70
CA LYS A 507 -21.14 54.32 1.20
C LYS A 507 -21.86 55.59 1.63
N THR A 508 -22.13 55.72 2.92
CA THR A 508 -22.39 57.02 3.54
C THR A 508 -21.93 56.95 4.99
N GLN A 509 -21.20 57.97 5.45
CA GLN A 509 -20.60 58.15 6.79
C GLN A 509 -19.19 57.59 7.00
N HIS A 510 -18.23 58.16 6.27
CA HIS A 510 -17.05 58.77 6.90
C HIS A 510 -16.44 59.78 5.91
N LYS A 511 -17.03 60.98 5.85
CA LYS A 511 -16.35 62.18 5.37
C LYS A 511 -15.82 62.88 6.62
N GLY A 512 -14.51 62.79 6.82
CA GLY A 512 -13.75 63.55 7.82
C GLY A 512 -12.41 63.92 7.20
N THR A 513 -12.42 65.02 6.45
CA THR A 513 -11.33 66.00 6.29
C THR A 513 -9.88 65.51 6.27
N TYR A 514 -9.29 65.47 5.07
CA TYR A 514 -7.91 65.93 4.86
C TYR A 514 -7.94 67.05 3.83
N THR A 515 -7.69 68.27 4.29
CA THR A 515 -7.48 69.45 3.46
C THR A 515 -6.09 69.42 2.87
N ALA A 516 -6.02 69.54 1.55
CA ALA A 516 -4.80 69.87 0.83
C ALA A 516 -4.50 71.38 0.99
N GLY A 517 -3.31 71.70 1.46
CA GLY A 517 -2.55 72.90 1.12
C GLY A 517 -1.13 72.40 0.87
N GLY A 518 -0.51 72.60 -0.28
CA GLY A 518 -0.24 73.88 -0.92
C GLY A 518 1.28 73.97 -0.97
N ALA A 519 1.84 73.98 -2.18
CA ALA A 519 3.25 73.95 -2.50
C ALA A 519 4.08 75.09 -1.84
N VAL A 520 5.41 74.93 -1.78
CA VAL A 520 6.43 75.91 -2.26
C VAL A 520 7.89 75.44 -1.92
N SER A 521 8.70 75.40 -2.99
CA SER A 521 10.17 75.57 -3.17
C SER A 521 11.24 74.86 -2.29
N ASP A 522 12.04 73.99 -2.96
CA ASP A 522 13.50 74.03 -3.24
C ASP A 522 14.45 74.95 -2.41
N PRO A 523 15.80 74.78 -2.44
CA PRO A 523 16.64 73.71 -3.00
C PRO A 523 17.85 73.31 -2.09
N ALA A 524 18.72 72.44 -2.66
CA ALA A 524 20.19 72.50 -2.56
C ALA A 524 20.93 71.42 -1.72
N ASN A 525 21.57 70.53 -2.50
CA ASN A 525 23.02 70.27 -2.57
C ASN A 525 23.73 69.36 -1.53
N LYS A 526 24.62 68.53 -2.12
CA LYS A 526 25.93 68.05 -1.60
C LYS A 526 25.87 66.98 -0.51
N VAL A 527 26.52 65.82 -0.59
CA VAL A 527 27.56 65.23 -1.47
C VAL A 527 27.30 63.74 -1.52
#